data_AF-A0A7S2Z2C1-F1
#
_entry.id   AF-A0A7S2Z2C1-F1
#
_cell.length_a   1.000
_cell.length_b   1.000
_cell.length_c   1.000
_cell.angle_alpha   90.00
_cell.angle_beta   90.00
_cell.angle_gamma   90.00
#
_symmetry.space_group_name_H-M   'P 1'
#
loop_
_entity.id
_entity.type
_entity.pdbx_description
1 polymer ?
#
loop_
_entity_poly.entity_id
_entity_poly.type
_entity_poly.pdbx_seq_one_letter_code
_entity_poly.pdbx_strand_id
1 'polypeptide(L)'
;CADCGGVLKADVTLFGEALPVGAMRRGTAAVVASSVVVVVGSSLEVAPANLIPSIVKYRPFGKLVVLNLDESGKDQADIFLQGSATDILPKLVDRAKELVKR
;
A
#
# COMPACT_ATOMS: atom_id res chain seq x y z
N CYS A 1 -21.17 25.99 0.26
CA CYS A 1 -19.98 26.62 -0.34
C CYS A 1 -20.00 28.09 0.07
N ALA A 2 -18.92 28.62 0.64
CA ALA A 2 -18.89 30.03 1.06
C ALA A 2 -18.99 31.00 -0.14
N ASP A 3 -18.56 30.57 -1.33
CA ASP A 3 -18.54 31.43 -2.53
C ASP A 3 -19.83 31.38 -3.34
N CYS A 4 -20.54 30.24 -3.36
CA CYS A 4 -21.71 30.05 -4.23
C CYS A 4 -22.94 29.44 -3.54
N GLY A 5 -22.89 29.19 -2.23
CA GLY A 5 -24.00 28.58 -1.47
C GLY A 5 -24.25 27.08 -1.74
N GLY A 6 -23.62 26.48 -2.75
CA GLY A 6 -23.84 25.08 -3.14
C GLY A 6 -23.40 24.02 -2.12
N VAL A 7 -23.80 22.77 -2.35
CA VAL A 7 -23.42 21.61 -1.51
C VAL A 7 -21.93 21.35 -1.63
N LEU A 8 -21.26 21.18 -0.49
CA LEU A 8 -19.85 20.78 -0.45
C LEU A 8 -19.75 19.27 -0.29
N LYS A 9 -18.95 18.65 -1.15
CA LYS A 9 -18.54 17.26 -1.01
C LYS A 9 -17.11 17.24 -0.45
N ALA A 10 -16.81 16.29 0.44
CA ALA A 10 -15.45 16.05 0.88
C ALA A 10 -14.53 15.69 -0.30
N ASP A 11 -13.28 16.15 -0.25
CA ASP A 11 -12.25 15.83 -1.25
C ASP A 11 -11.70 14.41 -1.03
N VAL A 12 -12.56 13.43 -1.28
CA VAL A 12 -12.28 12.00 -1.18
C VAL A 12 -12.90 11.29 -2.38
N THR A 13 -12.31 10.16 -2.77
CA THR A 13 -12.89 9.26 -3.77
C THR A 13 -13.82 8.28 -3.09
N LEU A 14 -15.09 8.29 -3.51
CA LEU A 14 -16.11 7.34 -3.05
C LEU A 14 -16.17 6.12 -3.98
N PHE A 15 -16.86 5.07 -3.54
CA PHE A 15 -17.10 3.91 -4.39
C PHE A 15 -17.84 4.30 -5.68
N GLY A 16 -17.38 3.74 -6.81
CA GLY A 16 -17.90 4.04 -8.14
C GLY A 16 -17.28 5.28 -8.78
N GLU A 17 -16.47 6.06 -8.06
CA GLU A 17 -15.76 7.20 -8.62
C GLU A 17 -14.39 6.81 -9.16
N ALA A 18 -13.97 7.50 -10.21
CA ALA A 18 -12.62 7.35 -10.74
C ALA A 18 -11.61 7.97 -9.76
N LEU A 19 -10.51 7.26 -9.52
CA LEU A 19 -9.38 7.83 -8.79
C LEU A 19 -8.72 8.95 -9.59
N PRO A 20 -8.13 9.96 -8.93
CA PRO A 20 -7.38 11.01 -9.60
C PRO A 20 -6.24 10.43 -10.44
N VAL A 21 -6.24 10.70 -11.75
CA VAL A 21 -5.27 10.14 -12.72
C VAL A 21 -3.82 10.40 -12.30
N GLY A 22 -3.54 11.59 -11.77
CA GLY A 22 -2.21 11.95 -11.29
C GLY A 22 -1.75 11.11 -10.10
N ALA A 23 -2.65 10.80 -9.16
CA ALA A 23 -2.34 9.95 -8.00
C ALA A 23 -2.10 8.49 -8.44
N MET A 24 -2.97 7.97 -9.31
CA MET A 24 -2.83 6.64 -9.90
C MET A 24 -1.48 6.47 -10.61
N ARG A 25 -1.12 7.41 -11.49
CA ARG A 25 0.14 7.37 -12.24
C ARG A 25 1.36 7.36 -11.31
N ARG A 26 1.38 8.22 -10.29
CA ARG A 26 2.48 8.29 -9.32
C ARG A 26 2.58 7.01 -8.49
N GLY A 27 1.46 6.50 -8.00
CA GLY A 27 1.42 5.27 -7.21
C GLY A 27 1.96 4.07 -7.99
N THR A 28 1.46 3.85 -9.21
CA THR A 28 1.94 2.76 -10.07
C THR A 28 3.43 2.90 -10.39
N ALA A 29 3.90 4.11 -10.73
CA ALA A 29 5.31 4.34 -11.01
C ALA A 29 6.21 4.02 -9.80
N ALA A 30 5.78 4.39 -8.58
CA ALA A 30 6.52 4.07 -7.36
C ALA A 30 6.61 2.55 -7.12
N VAL A 31 5.51 1.82 -7.27
CA VAL A 31 5.49 0.35 -7.17
C VAL A 31 6.44 -0.28 -8.19
N VAL A 32 6.41 0.19 -9.45
CA VAL A 32 7.27 -0.34 -10.52
C VAL A 32 8.75 -0.08 -10.25
N ALA A 33 9.10 1.07 -9.68
CA ALA A 33 10.48 1.43 -9.37
C ALA A 33 11.03 0.74 -8.10
N SER A 34 10.18 0.14 -7.27
CA SER A 34 10.59 -0.39 -5.96
C SER A 34 11.02 -1.86 -6.03
N SER A 35 12.15 -2.23 -5.45
CA SER A 35 12.57 -3.64 -5.35
C SER A 35 11.71 -4.44 -4.36
N VAL A 36 11.28 -3.77 -3.28
CA VAL A 36 10.43 -4.32 -2.23
C VAL A 36 9.24 -3.38 -2.04
N VAL A 37 8.04 -3.96 -1.90
CA VAL A 37 6.81 -3.23 -1.53
C VAL A 37 6.26 -3.83 -0.25
N VAL A 38 5.97 -2.97 0.73
CA VAL A 38 5.38 -3.36 2.01
C VAL A 38 3.95 -2.83 2.07
N VAL A 39 2.97 -3.74 2.08
CA VAL A 39 1.56 -3.43 2.31
C VAL A 39 1.28 -3.56 3.80
N VAL A 40 0.64 -2.54 4.39
CA VAL A 40 0.36 -2.48 5.83
C VAL A 40 -1.12 -2.20 6.05
N GLY A 41 -1.81 -3.06 6.79
CA GLY A 41 -3.18 -2.79 7.26
C GLY A 41 -4.22 -2.67 6.15
N SER A 42 -4.13 -3.49 5.10
CA SER A 42 -5.04 -3.47 3.95
C SER A 42 -5.49 -4.88 3.61
N SER A 43 -6.81 -5.08 3.42
CA SER A 43 -7.36 -6.37 2.97
C SER A 43 -6.99 -6.72 1.53
N LEU A 44 -6.56 -5.72 0.74
CA LEU A 44 -6.26 -5.86 -0.69
C LEU A 44 -7.45 -6.33 -1.52
N GLU A 45 -8.68 -5.93 -1.17
CA GLU A 45 -9.88 -6.31 -1.91
C GLU A 45 -10.35 -5.20 -2.86
N VAL A 46 -10.14 -3.93 -2.49
CA VAL A 46 -10.68 -2.79 -3.23
C VAL A 46 -9.80 -2.44 -4.42
N ALA A 47 -10.38 -2.51 -5.61
CA ALA A 47 -9.74 -2.07 -6.84
C ALA A 47 -9.66 -0.54 -6.91
N PRO A 48 -8.60 0.03 -7.51
CA PRO A 48 -7.46 -0.65 -8.15
C PRO A 48 -6.27 -0.92 -7.22
N ALA A 49 -6.36 -0.60 -5.93
CA ALA A 49 -5.25 -0.80 -4.99
C ALA A 49 -4.88 -2.29 -4.82
N ASN A 50 -5.87 -3.18 -4.93
CA ASN A 50 -5.68 -4.63 -4.95
C ASN A 50 -4.79 -5.16 -6.10
N LEU A 51 -4.48 -4.34 -7.11
CA LEU A 51 -3.60 -4.72 -8.22
C LEU A 51 -2.11 -4.63 -7.86
N ILE A 52 -1.77 -3.97 -6.74
CA ILE A 52 -0.38 -3.78 -6.30
C ILE A 52 0.40 -5.11 -6.22
N PRO A 53 -0.11 -6.18 -5.57
CA PRO A 53 0.55 -7.49 -5.55
C PRO A 53 0.90 -7.99 -6.95
N SER A 54 -0.05 -7.94 -7.89
CA SER A 54 0.17 -8.39 -9.27
C SER A 54 1.25 -7.58 -9.98
N ILE A 55 1.25 -6.24 -9.80
CA ILE A 55 2.29 -5.36 -10.36
C ILE A 55 3.67 -5.70 -9.78
N VAL A 56 3.75 -6.03 -8.49
CA VAL A 56 5.01 -6.43 -7.86
C VAL A 56 5.49 -7.77 -8.42
N LYS A 57 4.63 -8.78 -8.50
CA LYS A 57 4.98 -10.13 -8.96
C LYS A 57 5.29 -10.22 -10.46
N TYR A 58 4.75 -9.31 -11.27
CA TYR A 58 5.06 -9.25 -12.70
C TYR A 58 6.51 -8.82 -12.97
N ARG A 59 7.17 -8.16 -12.00
CA ARG A 59 8.53 -7.65 -12.19
C ARG A 59 9.59 -8.66 -11.74
N PRO A 60 10.72 -8.75 -12.45
CA PRO A 60 11.86 -9.54 -11.99
C PRO A 60 12.29 -9.12 -10.59
N PHE A 61 12.47 -10.09 -9.70
CA PHE A 61 12.91 -9.89 -8.32
C PHE A 61 12.02 -8.98 -7.46
N GLY A 62 10.80 -8.68 -7.89
CA GLY A 62 9.83 -7.95 -7.07
C GLY A 62 9.52 -8.72 -5.79
N LYS A 63 9.64 -8.06 -4.64
CA LYS A 63 9.30 -8.63 -3.33
C LYS A 63 8.09 -7.92 -2.73
N LEU A 64 7.11 -8.71 -2.33
CA LEU A 64 5.93 -8.25 -1.62
C LEU A 64 5.98 -8.71 -0.16
N VAL A 65 5.95 -7.75 0.75
CA VAL A 65 5.73 -7.99 2.17
C VAL A 65 4.34 -7.50 2.52
N VAL A 66 3.57 -8.30 3.25
CA VAL A 66 2.25 -7.90 3.76
C VAL A 66 2.27 -7.99 5.27
N LEU A 67 1.83 -6.92 5.93
CA LEU A 67 1.66 -6.83 7.37
C LEU A 67 0.18 -6.56 7.66
N ASN A 68 -0.48 -7.50 8.32
CA ASN A 68 -1.87 -7.33 8.70
C ASN A 68 -2.23 -8.03 10.02
N LEU A 69 -3.37 -7.66 10.60
CA LEU A 69 -3.89 -8.30 11.81
C LEU A 69 -4.55 -9.65 11.50
N ASP A 70 -5.37 -9.68 10.47
CA ASP A 70 -6.00 -10.89 9.89
C ASP A 70 -5.10 -11.50 8.79
N GLU A 71 -5.56 -12.56 8.12
CA GLU A 71 -4.79 -13.27 7.07
C GLU A 71 -4.92 -12.68 5.65
N SER A 72 -5.56 -11.52 5.47
CA SER A 72 -5.72 -10.93 4.13
C SER A 72 -4.37 -10.65 3.47
N GLY A 73 -4.26 -11.02 2.19
CA GLY A 73 -3.03 -10.84 1.39
C GLY A 73 -1.92 -11.85 1.70
N LYS A 74 -2.10 -12.78 2.64
CA LYS A 74 -1.10 -13.79 3.04
C LYS A 74 -0.58 -14.63 1.88
N ASP A 75 -1.49 -15.17 1.05
CA ASP A 75 -1.11 -16.06 -0.07
C ASP A 75 -0.42 -15.33 -1.22
N GLN A 76 -0.56 -14.00 -1.29
CA GLN A 76 0.09 -13.18 -2.32
C GLN A 76 1.50 -12.75 -1.90
N ALA A 77 1.77 -12.71 -0.59
CA ALA A 77 2.99 -12.17 -0.02
C ALA A 77 4.19 -13.13 -0.18
N ASP A 78 5.38 -12.60 -0.39
CA ASP A 78 6.62 -13.36 -0.16
C ASP A 78 6.91 -13.51 1.33
N ILE A 79 6.56 -12.49 2.12
CA ILE A 79 6.68 -12.48 3.58
C ILE A 79 5.39 -11.92 4.15
N PHE A 80 4.76 -12.69 5.04
CA PHE A 80 3.57 -12.28 5.76
C PHE A 80 3.89 -12.06 7.25
N LEU A 81 3.59 -10.86 7.75
CA LEU A 81 3.83 -10.46 9.14
C LEU A 81 2.48 -10.25 9.82
N GLN A 82 2.05 -11.21 10.63
CA GLN A 82 0.80 -11.09 11.36
C GLN A 82 1.00 -10.30 12.66
N GLY A 83 0.22 -9.23 12.84
CA GLY A 83 0.20 -8.44 14.07
C GLY A 83 0.04 -6.95 13.83
N SER A 84 0.12 -6.17 14.90
CA SER A 84 -0.07 -4.71 14.82
C SER A 84 1.08 -4.02 14.11
N ALA A 85 0.73 -3.12 13.18
CA ALA A 85 1.71 -2.25 12.52
C ALA A 85 2.48 -1.37 13.53
N THR A 86 1.82 -0.95 14.62
CA THR A 86 2.46 -0.16 15.69
C THR A 86 3.54 -0.92 16.44
N ASP A 87 3.47 -2.24 16.47
CA ASP A 87 4.40 -3.06 17.24
C ASP A 87 5.52 -3.61 16.36
N ILE A 88 5.20 -3.95 15.11
CA ILE A 88 6.12 -4.59 14.17
C ILE A 88 6.97 -3.56 13.42
N LEU A 89 6.38 -2.47 12.92
CA LEU A 89 7.11 -1.51 12.08
C LEU A 89 8.29 -0.84 12.82
N PRO A 90 8.16 -0.41 14.09
CA PRO A 90 9.30 0.17 14.81
C PRO A 90 10.47 -0.81 14.91
N LYS A 91 10.20 -2.08 15.26
CA LYS A 91 11.21 -3.14 15.35
C LYS A 91 11.88 -3.39 14.01
N LEU A 92 11.11 -3.39 12.92
CA LEU A 92 11.63 -3.56 11.56
C LEU A 92 12.55 -2.39 11.16
N VAL A 93 12.14 -1.16 11.47
CA VAL A 93 12.93 0.05 11.19
C VAL A 93 14.23 0.05 11.99
N ASP A 94 14.19 -0.29 13.28
CA ASP A 94 15.39 -0.35 14.11
C ASP A 94 16.37 -1.41 13.59
N ARG A 95 15.85 -2.59 13.23
CA ARG A 95 16.67 -3.65 12.63
C ARG A 95 17.27 -3.22 11.29
N ALA A 96 16.50 -2.52 10.45
CA ALA A 96 17.00 -2.01 9.17
C ALA A 96 18.11 -0.97 9.38
N LYS A 97 17.97 -0.06 10.36
CA LYS A 97 19.01 0.92 10.70
C LYS A 97 20.31 0.25 11.16
N GLU A 98 20.22 -0.80 11.96
CA GLU A 98 21.40 -1.58 12.38
C GLU A 98 22.12 -2.24 11.20
N LEU A 99 21.36 -2.76 10.23
CA LEU A 99 21.90 -3.42 9.06
C LEU A 99 22.55 -2.43 8.08
N VAL A 100 21.97 -1.23 7.92
CA VAL A 100 22.49 -0.19 7.01
C VAL A 100 23.71 0.53 7.59
N LYS A 101 23.87 0.56 8.92
CA LYS A 101 25.05 1.15 9.59
C LYS A 101 26.30 0.25 9.54
N ARG A 102 26.15 -1.01 9.15
CA ARG A 102 27.26 -1.95 8.95
C ARG A 102 27.79 -1.82 7.54
#